data_AF-A0A1F8SJ96-F1
#
_entry.id   AF-A0A1F8SJ96-F1
#
_cell.length_a   1.000
_cell.length_b   1.000
_cell.length_c   1.000
_cell.angle_alpha   90.00
_cell.angle_beta   90.00
_cell.angle_gamma   90.00
#
_symmetry.space_group_name_H-M   'P 1'
#
loop_
_entity.id
_entity.type
_entity.pdbx_description
1 polymer ?
#
loop_
_entity_poly.entity_id
_entity_poly.type
_entity_poly.pdbx_seq_one_letter_code
_entity_poly.pdbx_strand_id
1 'polypeptide(L)'
;MLPSDVTGVSIYNQVSTQFEFRPGPLMAQIVLADEINRATPKTQAALLEAMEESQITVDGITHILPRPFMVLATQNPIEYEGTFPLPEAQLDRFLVRLRLGYPEMNDEISILERQQFHHPVNDLPQVATADELLEAQAAIKSIYVAPAVKRYIVELTHQTRQHEDVYLGASPRGSLALFRTGQARAAIEGRDFVLPDDIKALVKPALSHRVILGPAARLRDLSGDQILDEIIS
;
A
#
# COMPACT_ATOMS: atom_id res chain seq x y z
N MET A 1 -5.68 -20.61 4.90
CA MET A 1 -4.80 -19.87 5.81
C MET A 1 -5.54 -19.44 7.05
N LEU A 2 -4.92 -19.68 8.20
CA LEU A 2 -5.28 -19.19 9.51
C LEU A 2 -4.45 -17.93 9.84
N PRO A 3 -4.91 -17.05 10.75
CA PRO A 3 -4.14 -15.88 11.19
C PRO A 3 -2.73 -16.24 11.70
N SER A 4 -2.61 -17.38 12.40
CA SER A 4 -1.35 -17.90 12.91
C SER A 4 -0.32 -18.25 11.84
N ASP A 5 -0.76 -18.56 10.62
CA ASP A 5 0.13 -18.83 9.48
C ASP A 5 0.86 -17.55 9.02
N VAL A 6 0.36 -16.38 9.45
CA VAL A 6 0.86 -15.06 9.04
C VAL A 6 1.61 -14.38 10.20
N THR A 7 1.07 -14.42 11.42
CA THR A 7 1.68 -13.81 12.61
C THR A 7 2.74 -14.71 13.26
N GLY A 8 2.57 -16.03 13.20
CA GLY A 8 3.39 -17.00 13.92
C GLY A 8 2.63 -17.70 15.05
N VAL A 9 3.31 -18.64 15.70
CA VAL A 9 2.74 -19.52 16.73
C VAL A 9 3.70 -19.72 17.89
N SER A 10 3.18 -19.93 19.10
CA SER A 10 3.98 -20.43 20.22
C SER A 10 3.96 -21.95 20.23
N ILE A 11 5.12 -22.58 20.15
CA ILE A 11 5.26 -24.04 20.18
C ILE A 11 5.87 -24.43 21.52
N TYR A 12 5.26 -25.41 22.20
CA TYR A 12 5.83 -25.97 23.42
C TYR A 12 7.10 -26.75 23.11
N ASN A 13 8.24 -26.27 23.62
CA ASN A 13 9.52 -26.93 23.49
C ASN A 13 9.71 -27.91 24.66
N GLN A 14 9.72 -29.21 24.35
CA GLN A 14 9.79 -30.28 25.36
C GLN A 14 11.14 -30.32 26.10
N VAL A 15 12.21 -29.77 25.52
CA VAL A 15 13.54 -29.75 26.15
C VAL A 15 13.64 -28.63 27.17
N SER A 16 13.22 -27.41 26.81
CA SER A 16 13.22 -26.27 27.73
C SER A 16 12.00 -26.23 28.64
N THR A 17 10.98 -27.04 28.37
CA THR A 17 9.65 -27.03 29.01
C THR A 17 8.96 -25.68 28.96
N GLN A 18 9.29 -24.87 27.95
CA GLN A 18 8.78 -23.52 27.74
C GLN A 18 8.11 -23.37 26.37
N PHE A 19 7.17 -22.45 26.26
CA PHE A 19 6.63 -22.05 24.96
C PHE A 19 7.64 -21.14 24.24
N GLU A 20 8.00 -21.52 23.02
CA GLU A 20 8.93 -20.78 22.16
C GLU A 20 8.14 -20.19 20.98
N PHE A 21 8.25 -18.88 20.79
CA PHE A 21 7.63 -18.21 19.65
C PHE A 21 8.36 -18.57 18.36
N ARG A 22 7.60 -19.09 17.39
CA ARG A 22 8.05 -19.29 16.01
C ARG A 22 7.47 -18.18 15.14
N PRO A 23 8.32 -17.26 14.64
CA PRO A 23 7.85 -16.10 13.89
C PRO A 23 7.19 -16.53 12.58
N GLY A 24 6.04 -15.91 12.27
CA GLY A 24 5.40 -16.02 10.97
C GLY A 24 6.05 -15.12 9.92
N PRO A 25 5.58 -15.17 8.67
CA PRO A 25 6.12 -14.39 7.56
C PRO A 25 6.01 -12.88 7.74
N LEU A 26 5.18 -12.38 8.67
CA LEU A 26 5.16 -10.95 8.99
C LEU A 26 6.42 -10.45 9.68
N MET A 27 7.21 -11.33 10.28
CA MET A 27 8.48 -10.97 10.92
C MET A 27 9.59 -10.74 9.89
N ALA A 28 9.34 -9.86 8.92
CA ALA A 28 10.23 -9.46 7.84
C ALA A 28 10.02 -7.97 7.51
N GLN A 29 11.00 -7.33 6.87
CA GLN A 29 10.92 -5.90 6.50
C GLN A 29 9.99 -5.65 5.30
N ILE A 30 9.98 -6.56 4.32
CA ILE A 30 9.12 -6.49 3.14
C ILE A 30 8.34 -7.80 3.04
N VAL A 31 7.02 -7.69 2.98
CA VAL A 31 6.10 -8.84 2.90
C VAL A 31 5.29 -8.71 1.63
N LEU A 32 5.35 -9.72 0.77
CA LEU A 32 4.46 -9.85 -0.38
C LEU A 32 3.29 -10.77 -0.02
N ALA A 33 2.11 -10.19 0.18
CA ALA A 33 0.85 -10.89 0.36
C ALA A 33 0.19 -11.11 -1.01
N ASP A 34 0.62 -12.17 -1.69
CA ASP A 34 0.07 -12.53 -2.99
C ASP A 34 -1.38 -13.02 -2.86
N GLU A 35 -2.25 -12.52 -3.73
CA GLU A 35 -3.69 -12.85 -3.80
C GLU A 35 -4.38 -12.72 -2.43
N ILE A 36 -4.23 -11.57 -1.78
CA ILE A 36 -4.76 -11.32 -0.43
C ILE A 36 -6.27 -11.60 -0.32
N ASN A 37 -7.01 -11.49 -1.43
CA ASN A 37 -8.44 -11.80 -1.52
C ASN A 37 -8.75 -13.30 -1.41
N ARG A 38 -7.77 -14.22 -1.49
CA ARG A 38 -7.98 -15.66 -1.24
C ARG A 38 -7.84 -16.03 0.23
N ALA A 39 -7.23 -15.16 1.04
CA ALA A 39 -7.13 -15.35 2.46
C ALA A 39 -8.49 -15.18 3.15
N THR A 40 -8.72 -15.91 4.24
CA THR A 40 -9.95 -15.77 5.03
C THR A 40 -10.04 -14.35 5.63
N PRO A 41 -11.24 -13.80 5.89
CA PRO A 41 -11.38 -12.45 6.47
C PRO A 41 -10.61 -12.26 7.78
N LYS A 42 -10.48 -13.31 8.60
CA LYS A 42 -9.68 -13.28 9.84
C LYS A 42 -8.18 -13.13 9.56
N THR A 43 -7.68 -13.79 8.51
CA THR A 43 -6.27 -13.71 8.11
C THR A 43 -5.95 -12.36 7.50
N GLN A 44 -6.85 -11.83 6.65
CA GLN A 44 -6.77 -10.46 6.14
C GLN A 44 -6.73 -9.45 7.29
N ALA A 45 -7.62 -9.58 8.28
CA ALA A 45 -7.63 -8.71 9.44
C ALA A 45 -6.32 -8.73 10.23
N ALA A 46 -5.75 -9.91 10.49
CA ALA A 46 -4.47 -10.04 11.19
C ALA A 46 -3.30 -9.38 10.43
N LEU A 47 -3.26 -9.54 9.11
CA LEU A 47 -2.26 -8.85 8.26
C LEU A 47 -2.41 -7.33 8.34
N LEU A 48 -3.64 -6.82 8.23
CA LEU A 48 -3.92 -5.39 8.24
C LEU A 48 -3.74 -4.74 9.62
N GLU A 49 -3.99 -5.49 10.69
CA GLU A 49 -3.68 -5.08 12.06
C GLU A 49 -2.17 -4.93 12.24
N ALA A 50 -1.40 -5.90 11.78
CA ALA A 50 0.07 -5.83 11.79
C ALA A 50 0.61 -4.63 10.99
N MET A 51 0.00 -4.33 9.84
CA MET A 51 0.33 -3.14 9.04
C MET A 51 0.06 -1.83 9.78
N GLU A 52 -1.04 -1.76 10.53
CA GLU A 52 -1.44 -0.54 11.23
C GLU A 52 -0.62 -0.31 12.50
N GLU A 53 -0.43 -1.36 13.30
CA GLU A 53 0.18 -1.27 14.62
C GLU A 53 1.70 -1.49 14.59
N SER A 54 2.26 -1.97 13.48
CA SER A 54 3.69 -2.33 13.35
C SER A 54 4.17 -3.33 14.42
N GLN A 55 3.25 -4.16 14.92
CA GLN A 55 3.48 -5.19 15.92
C GLN A 55 2.45 -6.31 15.75
N ILE A 56 2.74 -7.47 16.32
CA ILE A 56 1.83 -8.61 16.39
C ILE A 56 1.75 -9.11 17.84
N THR A 57 0.60 -9.61 18.26
CA THR A 57 0.46 -10.21 19.59
C THR A 57 0.07 -11.68 19.46
N VAL A 58 0.87 -12.55 20.06
CA VAL A 58 0.66 -14.01 20.05
C VAL A 58 0.72 -14.49 21.50
N ASP A 59 -0.33 -15.19 21.95
CA ASP A 59 -0.48 -15.70 23.32
C ASP A 59 -0.22 -14.66 24.42
N GLY A 60 -0.65 -13.42 24.19
CA GLY A 60 -0.50 -12.30 25.13
C GLY A 60 0.89 -11.65 25.13
N ILE A 61 1.82 -12.09 24.28
CA ILE A 61 3.15 -11.50 24.11
C ILE A 61 3.16 -10.68 22.82
N THR A 62 3.53 -9.40 22.94
CA THR A 62 3.66 -8.50 21.79
C THR A 62 5.07 -8.54 21.21
N HIS A 63 5.16 -8.74 19.90
CA HIS A 63 6.40 -8.72 19.13
C HIS A 63 6.37 -7.54 18.14
N ILE A 64 7.38 -6.69 18.22
CA ILE A 64 7.53 -5.55 17.30
C ILE A 64 8.04 -6.04 15.95
N LEU A 65 7.46 -5.54 14.86
CA LEU A 65 7.88 -5.93 13.51
C LEU A 65 9.20 -5.24 13.13
N PRO A 66 10.03 -5.87 12.28
CA PRO A 66 11.28 -5.29 11.81
C PRO A 66 11.03 -3.97 11.07
N ARG A 67 11.94 -3.01 11.21
CA ARG A 67 11.86 -1.72 10.51
C ARG A 67 12.92 -1.60 9.41
N PRO A 68 12.62 -0.95 8.27
CA PRO A 68 11.28 -0.52 7.84
C PRO A 68 10.37 -1.72 7.58
N PHE A 69 9.05 -1.52 7.75
CA PHE A 69 8.03 -2.54 7.49
C PHE A 69 7.14 -2.10 6.34
N MET A 70 7.01 -2.94 5.31
CA MET A 70 6.17 -2.69 4.15
C MET A 70 5.46 -3.96 3.71
N VAL A 71 4.14 -3.85 3.50
CA VAL A 71 3.34 -4.91 2.88
C VAL A 71 2.98 -4.50 1.46
N LEU A 72 3.34 -5.36 0.51
CA LEU A 72 2.85 -5.33 -0.87
C LEU A 72 1.78 -6.41 -0.97
N ALA A 73 0.57 -6.05 -1.41
CA ALA A 73 -0.51 -7.00 -1.59
C ALA A 73 -1.00 -6.98 -3.03
N THR A 74 -1.22 -8.15 -3.61
CA THR A 74 -1.80 -8.29 -4.96
C THR A 74 -3.24 -8.78 -4.83
N GLN A 75 -4.08 -8.41 -5.80
CA GLN A 75 -5.43 -8.91 -5.94
C GLN A 75 -5.64 -9.27 -7.41
N ASN A 76 -6.04 -10.50 -7.68
CA ASN A 76 -6.47 -10.88 -9.02
C ASN A 76 -7.94 -10.45 -9.23
N PRO A 77 -8.25 -9.55 -10.19
CA PRO A 77 -9.61 -9.07 -10.39
C PRO A 77 -10.53 -10.08 -11.10
N ILE A 78 -9.98 -11.11 -11.74
CA ILE A 78 -10.72 -12.06 -12.58
C ILE A 78 -10.64 -13.45 -11.93
N GLU A 79 -11.58 -13.82 -11.05
CA GLU A 79 -11.65 -15.21 -10.55
C GLU A 79 -13.02 -15.58 -9.94
N TYR A 80 -13.40 -16.85 -10.11
CA TYR A 80 -14.80 -17.31 -10.16
C TYR A 80 -15.36 -17.95 -8.88
N GLU A 81 -14.57 -18.42 -7.91
CA GLU A 81 -15.07 -18.94 -6.62
C GLU A 81 -14.04 -18.81 -5.48
N GLY A 82 -14.51 -18.65 -4.24
CA GLY A 82 -13.66 -18.78 -3.03
C GLY A 82 -12.82 -17.56 -2.64
N THR A 83 -13.17 -16.36 -3.12
CA THR A 83 -12.49 -15.11 -2.73
C THR A 83 -13.32 -14.30 -1.73
N PHE A 84 -12.61 -13.57 -0.87
CA PHE A 84 -13.12 -12.63 0.10
C PHE A 84 -12.60 -11.24 -0.29
N PRO A 85 -13.41 -10.39 -0.95
CA PRO A 85 -12.98 -9.05 -1.30
C PRO A 85 -12.66 -8.25 -0.03
N LEU A 86 -11.63 -7.42 -0.09
CA LEU A 86 -11.31 -6.55 1.04
C LEU A 86 -12.39 -5.46 1.13
N PRO A 87 -13.04 -5.30 2.30
CA PRO A 87 -13.90 -4.16 2.56
C PRO A 87 -13.18 -2.83 2.33
N GLU A 88 -13.92 -1.79 2.02
CA GLU A 88 -13.40 -0.46 1.73
C GLU A 88 -12.59 0.10 2.91
N ALA A 89 -13.05 -0.15 4.14
CA ALA A 89 -12.34 0.22 5.36
C ALA A 89 -10.97 -0.49 5.50
N GLN A 90 -10.81 -1.66 4.89
CA GLN A 90 -9.53 -2.39 4.85
C GLN A 90 -8.63 -1.86 3.74
N LEU A 91 -9.18 -1.63 2.55
CA LEU A 91 -8.45 -1.02 1.43
C LEU A 91 -7.90 0.37 1.79
N ASP A 92 -8.64 1.16 2.58
CA ASP A 92 -8.22 2.50 3.00
C ASP A 92 -6.90 2.52 3.82
N ARG A 93 -6.46 1.37 4.36
CA ARG A 93 -5.17 1.22 5.04
C ARG A 93 -3.97 1.20 4.09
N PHE A 94 -4.17 0.85 2.81
CA PHE A 94 -3.09 0.86 1.83
C PHE A 94 -2.77 2.29 1.39
N LEU A 95 -1.49 2.67 1.43
CA LEU A 95 -1.04 4.01 1.06
C LEU A 95 -1.42 4.34 -0.40
N VAL A 96 -1.12 3.41 -1.31
CA VAL A 96 -1.42 3.51 -2.74
C VAL A 96 -1.97 2.19 -3.28
N ARG A 97 -2.76 2.28 -4.34
CA ARG A 97 -3.16 1.14 -5.18
C ARG A 97 -2.71 1.41 -6.60
N LEU A 98 -2.04 0.43 -7.20
CA LEU A 98 -1.59 0.46 -8.59
C LEU A 98 -2.34 -0.59 -9.39
N ARG A 99 -2.56 -0.31 -10.67
CA ARG A 99 -3.01 -1.31 -11.64
C ARG A 99 -1.82 -1.65 -12.52
N LEU A 100 -1.42 -2.92 -12.51
CA LEU A 100 -0.37 -3.42 -13.37
C LEU A 100 -1.02 -3.76 -14.73
N GLY A 101 -0.59 -3.07 -15.77
CA GLY A 101 -0.84 -3.46 -17.15
C GLY A 101 0.25 -4.40 -17.66
N TYR A 102 0.13 -4.81 -18.92
CA TYR A 102 1.24 -5.46 -19.61
C TYR A 102 2.29 -4.42 -20.02
N PRO A 103 3.58 -4.80 -20.04
CA PRO A 103 4.62 -3.94 -20.60
C PRO A 103 4.35 -3.66 -22.09
N GLU A 104 4.88 -2.55 -22.59
CA GLU A 104 4.90 -2.28 -24.03
C GLU A 104 5.79 -3.29 -24.76
N MET A 105 5.56 -3.51 -26.05
CA MET A 105 6.26 -4.56 -26.83
C MET A 105 7.79 -4.48 -26.71
N ASN A 106 8.37 -3.28 -26.75
CA ASN A 106 9.83 -3.10 -26.63
C ASN A 106 10.35 -3.36 -25.22
N ASP A 107 9.56 -3.05 -24.19
CA ASP A 107 9.91 -3.34 -22.79
C ASP A 107 9.84 -4.86 -22.56
N GLU A 108 8.85 -5.53 -23.15
CA GLU A 108 8.72 -6.99 -23.09
C GLU A 108 9.89 -7.70 -23.78
N ILE A 109 10.30 -7.23 -24.97
CA ILE A 109 11.53 -7.70 -25.65
C ILE A 109 12.74 -7.51 -24.74
N SER A 110 12.89 -6.32 -24.13
CA SER A 110 14.01 -6.03 -23.23
C SER A 110 14.04 -6.93 -22.00
N ILE A 111 12.87 -7.33 -21.47
CA ILE A 111 12.75 -8.28 -20.37
C ILE A 111 13.25 -9.66 -20.81
N LEU A 112 12.83 -10.13 -22.00
CA LEU A 112 13.26 -11.43 -22.55
C LEU A 112 14.77 -11.47 -22.75
N GLU A 113 15.36 -10.41 -23.31
CA GLU A 113 16.81 -10.30 -23.53
C GLU A 113 17.59 -10.32 -22.20
N ARG A 114 17.13 -9.56 -21.19
CA ARG A 114 17.80 -9.49 -19.88
C ARG A 114 17.72 -10.80 -19.08
N GLN A 115 16.69 -11.61 -19.30
CA GLN A 115 16.51 -12.88 -18.58
C GLN A 115 17.02 -14.10 -19.37
N GLN A 116 17.55 -13.90 -20.58
CA GLN A 116 17.91 -14.99 -21.50
C GLN A 116 18.90 -16.00 -20.91
N PHE A 117 19.89 -15.53 -20.16
CA PHE A 117 20.98 -16.38 -19.66
C PHE A 117 21.02 -16.50 -18.13
N HIS A 118 20.67 -15.44 -17.41
CA HIS A 118 20.62 -15.41 -15.96
C HIS A 118 19.54 -14.45 -15.50
N HIS A 119 18.96 -14.70 -14.32
CA HIS A 119 17.96 -13.79 -13.76
C HIS A 119 18.67 -12.58 -13.12
N PRO A 120 18.36 -11.32 -13.51
CA PRO A 120 19.09 -10.13 -13.05
C PRO A 120 19.14 -9.94 -11.53
N VAL A 121 18.14 -10.47 -10.81
CA VAL A 121 18.07 -10.40 -9.33
C VAL A 121 19.29 -10.98 -8.64
N ASN A 122 19.94 -11.97 -9.27
CA ASN A 122 21.09 -12.66 -8.70
C ASN A 122 22.36 -11.81 -8.70
N ASP A 123 22.38 -10.73 -9.48
CA ASP A 123 23.54 -9.85 -9.66
C ASP A 123 23.30 -8.44 -9.09
N LEU A 124 22.15 -8.22 -8.45
CA LEU A 124 21.82 -6.91 -7.87
C LEU A 124 22.67 -6.66 -6.62
N PRO A 125 23.56 -5.65 -6.63
CA PRO A 125 24.28 -5.26 -5.44
C PRO A 125 23.34 -4.52 -4.47
N GLN A 126 23.60 -4.65 -3.18
CA GLN A 126 22.96 -3.81 -2.19
C GLN A 126 23.48 -2.36 -2.34
N VAL A 127 22.56 -1.42 -2.57
CA VAL A 127 22.88 0.02 -2.73
C VAL A 127 22.53 0.87 -1.51
N ALA A 128 21.74 0.32 -0.58
CA ALA A 128 21.35 0.97 0.65
C ALA A 128 21.10 -0.07 1.76
N THR A 129 21.36 0.31 2.99
CA THR A 129 21.04 -0.42 4.21
C THR A 129 19.64 -0.05 4.73
N ALA A 130 19.13 -0.85 5.67
CA ALA A 130 17.86 -0.55 6.32
C ALA A 130 17.89 0.75 7.14
N ASP A 131 19.01 1.05 7.78
CA ASP A 131 19.19 2.26 8.58
C ASP A 131 19.25 3.51 7.68
N GLU A 132 19.99 3.46 6.57
CA GLU A 132 19.99 4.54 5.57
C GLU A 132 18.59 4.81 5.00
N LEU A 133 17.78 3.76 4.80
CA LEU A 133 16.39 3.92 4.35
C LEU A 133 15.51 4.58 5.42
N LEU A 134 15.71 4.27 6.71
CA LEU A 134 15.01 4.92 7.81
C LEU A 134 15.42 6.39 7.96
N GLU A 135 16.71 6.70 7.78
CA GLU A 135 17.22 8.06 7.75
C GLU A 135 16.62 8.87 6.59
N ALA A 136 16.55 8.28 5.39
CA ALA A 136 15.89 8.89 4.24
C ALA A 136 14.39 9.16 4.51
N GLN A 137 13.67 8.20 5.11
CA GLN A 137 12.27 8.38 5.52
C GLN A 137 12.10 9.52 6.53
N ALA A 138 13.06 9.71 7.45
CA ALA A 138 13.05 10.82 8.38
C ALA A 138 13.32 12.16 7.67
N ALA A 139 14.29 12.20 6.76
CA ALA A 139 14.64 13.39 5.97
C ALA A 139 13.48 13.89 5.10
N ILE A 140 12.75 12.98 4.45
CA ILE A 140 11.57 13.31 3.62
C ILE A 140 10.50 14.08 4.40
N LYS A 141 10.39 13.86 5.72
CA LYS A 141 9.40 14.59 6.55
C LYS A 141 9.68 16.10 6.62
N SER A 142 10.94 16.50 6.40
CA SER A 142 11.40 17.90 6.41
C SER A 142 11.14 18.64 5.10
N ILE A 143 10.75 17.94 4.03
CA ILE A 143 10.39 18.56 2.74
C ILE A 143 9.24 19.55 2.95
N TYR A 144 9.44 20.80 2.52
CA TYR A 144 8.52 21.88 2.78
C TYR A 144 7.22 21.71 1.98
N VAL A 145 6.09 21.90 2.67
CA VAL A 145 4.76 21.93 2.04
C VAL A 145 4.09 23.24 2.38
N ALA A 146 3.95 24.10 1.39
CA ALA A 146 3.35 25.41 1.55
C ALA A 146 1.88 25.30 2.04
N PRO A 147 1.37 26.26 2.83
CA PRO A 147 -0.02 26.25 3.28
C PRO A 147 -1.04 26.13 2.13
N ALA A 148 -0.76 26.75 0.97
CA ALA A 148 -1.61 26.64 -0.21
C ALA A 148 -1.69 25.21 -0.75
N VAL A 149 -0.57 24.47 -0.78
CA VAL A 149 -0.54 23.06 -1.21
C VAL A 149 -1.27 22.17 -0.20
N LYS A 150 -1.12 22.42 1.11
CA LYS A 150 -1.91 21.71 2.14
C LYS A 150 -3.41 21.91 1.95
N ARG A 151 -3.82 23.15 1.67
CA ARG A 151 -5.23 23.48 1.37
C ARG A 151 -5.71 22.76 0.12
N TYR A 152 -4.90 22.75 -0.94
CA TYR A 152 -5.20 22.04 -2.18
C TYR A 152 -5.42 20.54 -1.95
N ILE A 153 -4.55 19.87 -1.18
CA ILE A 153 -4.73 18.45 -0.82
C ILE A 153 -6.07 18.22 -0.10
N VAL A 154 -6.41 19.07 0.87
CA VAL A 154 -7.66 18.94 1.62
C VAL A 154 -8.86 19.18 0.70
N GLU A 155 -8.80 20.18 -0.17
CA GLU A 155 -9.84 20.51 -1.13
C GLU A 155 -10.11 19.35 -2.10
N LEU A 156 -9.08 18.73 -2.67
CA LEU A 156 -9.22 17.53 -3.51
C LEU A 156 -9.99 16.42 -2.77
N THR A 157 -9.57 16.09 -1.54
CA THR A 157 -10.28 15.05 -0.78
C THR A 157 -11.70 15.47 -0.36
N HIS A 158 -11.93 16.76 -0.13
CA HIS A 158 -13.26 17.28 0.20
C HIS A 158 -14.21 17.18 -1.00
N GLN A 159 -13.74 17.54 -2.19
CA GLN A 159 -14.51 17.41 -3.44
C GLN A 159 -14.92 15.95 -3.69
N THR A 160 -14.05 14.96 -3.42
CA THR A 160 -14.47 13.55 -3.52
C THR A 160 -15.63 13.18 -2.60
N ARG A 161 -15.79 13.85 -1.45
CA ARG A 161 -16.88 13.59 -0.49
C ARG A 161 -18.17 14.32 -0.83
N GLN A 162 -18.09 15.37 -1.64
CA GLN A 162 -19.24 16.19 -2.05
C GLN A 162 -19.72 15.87 -3.46
N HIS A 163 -18.96 15.09 -4.22
CA HIS A 163 -19.28 14.73 -5.58
C HIS A 163 -20.56 13.87 -5.64
N GLU A 164 -21.52 14.26 -6.48
CA GLU A 164 -22.87 13.65 -6.53
C GLU A 164 -22.83 12.15 -6.87
N ASP A 165 -21.88 11.73 -7.70
CA ASP A 165 -21.69 10.33 -8.09
C ASP A 165 -20.91 9.47 -7.10
N VAL A 166 -20.39 10.06 -6.02
CA VAL A 166 -19.60 9.36 -5.04
C VAL A 166 -20.45 9.02 -3.82
N TYR A 167 -20.55 7.71 -3.54
CA TYR A 167 -21.20 7.20 -2.33
C TYR A 167 -20.32 7.35 -1.09
N LEU A 168 -19.02 7.11 -1.25
CA LEU A 168 -18.03 7.28 -0.18
C LEU A 168 -16.76 7.90 -0.77
N GLY A 169 -16.46 9.13 -0.35
CA GLY A 169 -15.25 9.86 -0.74
C GLY A 169 -14.04 9.51 0.13
N ALA A 170 -12.88 10.04 -0.25
CA ALA A 170 -11.62 9.70 0.39
C ALA A 170 -11.59 10.09 1.88
N SER A 171 -11.12 9.19 2.75
CA SER A 171 -10.98 9.45 4.19
C SER A 171 -9.84 10.45 4.48
N PRO A 172 -9.64 10.89 5.75
CA PRO A 172 -8.43 11.63 6.13
C PRO A 172 -7.11 10.89 5.85
N ARG A 173 -7.14 9.55 5.70
CA ARG A 173 -5.97 8.80 5.24
C ARG A 173 -5.60 9.14 3.81
N GLY A 174 -6.58 9.46 2.95
CA GLY A 174 -6.35 9.92 1.58
C GLY A 174 -5.58 11.24 1.52
N SER A 175 -5.93 12.22 2.36
CA SER A 175 -5.20 13.50 2.39
C SER A 175 -3.80 13.33 2.98
N LEU A 176 -3.65 12.50 4.02
CA LEU A 176 -2.34 12.17 4.57
C LEU A 176 -1.47 11.41 3.56
N ALA A 177 -2.06 10.50 2.78
CA ALA A 177 -1.37 9.78 1.71
C ALA A 177 -0.80 10.76 0.69
N LEU A 178 -1.64 11.65 0.12
CA LEU A 178 -1.19 12.68 -0.81
C LEU A 178 -0.09 13.58 -0.24
N PHE A 179 -0.23 13.97 1.03
CA PHE A 179 0.78 14.79 1.70
C PHE A 179 2.14 14.08 1.77
N ARG A 180 2.16 12.82 2.24
CA ARG A 180 3.41 12.06 2.41
C ARG A 180 4.03 11.63 1.09
N THR A 181 3.21 11.17 0.15
CA THR A 181 3.70 10.75 -1.16
C THR A 181 4.13 11.95 -1.99
N GLY A 182 3.49 13.12 -1.83
CA GLY A 182 3.94 14.39 -2.42
C GLY A 182 5.32 14.83 -1.91
N GLN A 183 5.56 14.74 -0.59
CA GLN A 183 6.90 14.98 -0.02
C GLN A 183 7.94 14.00 -0.59
N ALA A 184 7.59 12.71 -0.65
CA ALA A 184 8.49 11.69 -1.18
C ALA A 184 8.81 11.92 -2.67
N ARG A 185 7.81 12.27 -3.48
CA ARG A 185 7.99 12.56 -4.91
C ARG A 185 8.89 13.78 -5.12
N ALA A 186 8.67 14.87 -4.38
CA ALA A 186 9.53 16.05 -4.47
C ALA A 186 10.99 15.71 -4.12
N ALA A 187 11.22 14.91 -3.08
CA ALA A 187 12.56 14.45 -2.71
C ALA A 187 13.22 13.57 -3.79
N ILE A 188 12.48 12.65 -4.41
CA ILE A 188 12.97 11.82 -5.53
C ILE A 188 13.35 12.68 -6.73
N GLU A 189 12.62 13.76 -6.97
CA GLU A 189 12.91 14.77 -8.01
C GLU A 189 14.00 15.77 -7.60
N GLY A 190 14.67 15.57 -6.46
CA GLY A 190 15.77 16.41 -5.97
C GLY A 190 15.35 17.78 -5.44
N ARG A 191 14.07 17.98 -5.10
CA ARG A 191 13.52 19.24 -4.56
C ARG A 191 13.27 19.14 -3.07
N ASP A 192 13.41 20.28 -2.38
CA ASP A 192 13.15 20.44 -0.95
C ASP A 192 11.75 21.01 -0.64
N PHE A 193 10.92 21.21 -1.66
CA PHE A 193 9.52 21.63 -1.53
C PHE A 193 8.58 20.92 -2.50
N VAL A 194 7.32 20.77 -2.09
CA VAL A 194 6.25 20.12 -2.87
C VAL A 194 5.57 21.11 -3.80
N LEU A 195 5.39 20.72 -5.06
CA LEU A 195 4.58 21.43 -6.06
C LEU A 195 3.16 20.84 -6.13
N PRO A 196 2.16 21.61 -6.60
CA PRO A 196 0.82 21.07 -6.87
C PRO A 196 0.84 19.87 -7.82
N ASP A 197 1.73 19.88 -8.81
CA ASP A 197 1.85 18.78 -9.78
C ASP A 197 2.34 17.47 -9.16
N ASP A 198 3.11 17.53 -8.06
CA ASP A 198 3.47 16.34 -7.30
C ASP A 198 2.24 15.67 -6.68
N ILE A 199 1.30 16.50 -6.21
CA ILE A 199 0.03 16.03 -5.65
C ILE A 199 -0.83 15.46 -6.76
N LYS A 200 -0.98 16.17 -7.89
CA LYS A 200 -1.78 15.73 -9.04
C LYS A 200 -1.35 14.36 -9.55
N ALA A 201 -0.04 14.14 -9.69
CA ALA A 201 0.53 12.86 -10.13
C ALA A 201 0.18 11.68 -9.21
N LEU A 202 -0.18 11.94 -7.95
CA LEU A 202 -0.42 10.93 -6.93
C LEU A 202 -1.90 10.79 -6.56
N VAL A 203 -2.79 11.59 -7.16
CA VAL A 203 -4.24 11.51 -6.90
C VAL A 203 -4.81 10.14 -7.24
N LYS A 204 -4.57 9.60 -8.44
CA LYS A 204 -5.09 8.27 -8.79
C LYS A 204 -4.49 7.14 -7.95
N PRO A 205 -3.15 7.03 -7.80
CA PRO A 205 -2.55 6.01 -6.96
C PRO A 205 -3.03 6.07 -5.49
N ALA A 206 -3.20 7.27 -4.94
CA ALA A 206 -3.60 7.43 -3.55
C ALA A 206 -5.12 7.37 -3.34
N LEU A 207 -5.96 7.86 -4.26
CA LEU A 207 -7.39 8.04 -4.00
C LEU A 207 -8.29 7.04 -4.75
N SER A 208 -7.83 6.35 -5.79
CA SER A 208 -8.71 5.50 -6.62
C SER A 208 -9.41 4.38 -5.84
N HIS A 209 -8.78 3.83 -4.80
CA HIS A 209 -9.37 2.82 -3.91
C HIS A 209 -10.15 3.41 -2.74
N ARG A 210 -10.16 4.74 -2.60
CA ARG A 210 -10.83 5.49 -1.53
C ARG A 210 -12.08 6.23 -2.04
N VAL A 211 -12.38 6.16 -3.33
CA VAL A 211 -13.55 6.75 -3.96
C VAL A 211 -14.47 5.64 -4.44
N ILE A 212 -15.61 5.51 -3.77
CA ILE A 212 -16.60 4.46 -4.05
C ILE A 212 -17.81 5.10 -4.70
N LEU A 213 -18.11 4.65 -5.91
CA LEU A 213 -19.20 5.19 -6.71
C LEU A 213 -20.56 4.73 -6.20
N GLY A 214 -21.54 5.62 -6.30
CA GLY A 214 -22.95 5.31 -6.08
C GLY A 214 -23.51 4.38 -7.16
N PRO A 215 -24.64 3.69 -6.89
CA PRO A 215 -25.23 2.74 -7.84
C PRO A 215 -25.57 3.36 -9.21
N ALA A 216 -26.10 4.59 -9.21
CA ALA A 216 -26.45 5.30 -10.45
C ALA A 216 -25.22 5.64 -11.31
N ALA A 217 -24.10 6.02 -10.68
CA ALA A 217 -22.85 6.29 -11.38
C ALA A 217 -22.29 5.04 -12.06
N ARG A 218 -22.34 3.89 -11.38
CA ARG A 218 -21.89 2.60 -11.95
C ARG A 218 -22.74 2.17 -13.14
N LEU A 219 -24.04 2.44 -13.14
CA LEU A 219 -24.93 2.17 -14.28
C LEU A 219 -24.62 3.04 -15.51
N ARG A 220 -23.94 4.17 -15.31
CA ARG A 220 -23.46 5.06 -16.38
C ARG A 220 -22.03 4.74 -16.82
N ASP A 221 -21.48 3.60 -16.39
CA ASP A 221 -20.09 3.17 -16.65
C ASP A 221 -19.04 4.21 -16.23
N LEU A 222 -19.34 5.03 -15.22
CA LEU A 222 -18.34 5.91 -14.61
C LEU A 222 -17.37 5.09 -13.76
N SER A 223 -16.11 5.51 -13.76
CA SER A 223 -15.04 4.96 -12.93
C SER A 223 -14.54 5.99 -11.92
N GLY A 224 -14.02 5.52 -10.79
CA GLY A 224 -13.40 6.40 -9.81
C GLY A 224 -12.24 7.21 -10.40
N ASP A 225 -11.51 6.66 -11.37
CA ASP A 225 -10.41 7.36 -12.03
C ASP A 225 -10.90 8.54 -12.88
N GLN A 226 -12.05 8.42 -13.55
CA GLN A 226 -12.68 9.52 -14.30
C GLN A 226 -13.16 10.64 -13.39
N ILE A 227 -13.78 10.31 -12.25
CA ILE A 227 -14.18 11.32 -11.27
C ILE A 227 -12.96 12.05 -10.71
N LEU A 228 -11.86 11.31 -10.45
CA LEU A 228 -10.62 11.93 -9.99
C LEU A 228 -10.00 12.83 -11.06
N ASP A 229 -10.10 12.50 -12.35
CA ASP A 229 -9.66 13.39 -13.43
C ASP A 229 -10.47 14.69 -13.48
N GLU A 230 -11.79 14.61 -13.28
CA GLU A 230 -12.67 15.78 -13.19
C GLU A 230 -12.28 16.69 -12.01
N ILE A 231 -11.98 16.10 -10.85
CA ILE A 231 -11.59 16.83 -9.63
C ILE A 231 -10.23 17.55 -9.75
N ILE A 232 -9.33 17.05 -10.61
CA ILE A 232 -7.97 17.63 -10.77
C ILE A 232 -7.91 18.70 -11.86
N SER A 233 -8.88 18.68 -12.78
CA SER A 233 -8.97 19.58 -13.94
C SER A 233 -9.15 21.04 -13.51
#